data_AF-A0A5E4IAJ3-F1
#
_entry.id   AF-A0A5E4IAJ3-F1
#
_cell.length_a   1.000
_cell.length_b   1.000
_cell.length_c   1.000
_cell.angle_alpha   90.00
_cell.angle_beta   90.00
_cell.angle_gamma   90.00
#
_symmetry.space_group_name_H-M   'P 1'
#
loop_
_entity.id
_entity.type
_entity.pdbx_description
1 polymer ?
#
loop_
_entity_poly.entity_id
_entity_poly.type
_entity_poly.pdbx_seq_one_letter_code
_entity_poly.pdbx_strand_id
1 'polypeptide(L)'
;MVTIKEIKSTIAVAIAAAFGFIIALIWKDIIVGLMNMTPFKVTAPTDMTSAAIAVISAIVITVICVLGIVYISKWGGVGQK
;
A
#
# COMPACT_ATOMS: atom_id res chain seq x y z
N MET A 1 -27.68 6.49 19.11
CA MET A 1 -26.65 5.81 19.92
C MET A 1 -25.74 5.08 18.95
N VAL A 2 -24.44 5.32 18.98
CA VAL A 2 -23.51 4.61 18.11
C VAL A 2 -23.43 3.16 18.57
N THR A 3 -23.70 2.23 17.65
CA THR A 3 -23.67 0.81 17.98
C THR A 3 -22.25 0.26 17.87
N ILE A 4 -21.91 -0.74 18.69
CA ILE A 4 -20.61 -1.43 18.65
C ILE A 4 -20.27 -1.98 17.26
N LYS A 5 -21.28 -2.27 16.43
CA LYS A 5 -21.12 -2.69 15.03
C LYS A 5 -20.63 -1.55 14.14
N GLU A 6 -21.18 -0.35 14.30
CA GLU A 6 -20.71 0.85 13.58
C GLU A 6 -19.29 1.23 13.97
N ILE A 7 -18.94 1.15 15.27
CA ILE A 7 -17.58 1.42 15.74
C ILE A 7 -16.58 0.46 15.06
N LYS A 8 -16.89 -0.84 15.03
CA LYS A 8 -16.03 -1.85 14.38
C LYS A 8 -15.90 -1.64 12.87
N SER A 9 -16.99 -1.27 12.19
CA SER A 9 -16.97 -0.97 10.76
C SER A 9 -16.11 0.27 10.46
N THR A 10 -16.28 1.35 11.23
CA THR A 10 -15.51 2.59 11.06
C THR A 10 -14.01 2.36 11.31
N ILE A 11 -13.67 1.57 12.33
CA ILE A 11 -12.27 1.17 12.59
C ILE A 11 -11.70 0.37 11.41
N ALA A 12 -12.44 -0.60 10.88
CA ALA A 12 -11.98 -1.40 9.74
C ALA A 12 -11.77 -0.55 8.47
N VAL A 13 -12.66 0.42 8.22
CA VAL A 13 -12.51 1.38 7.11
C VAL A 13 -11.28 2.28 7.31
N ALA A 14 -11.07 2.80 8.52
CA ALA A 14 -9.90 3.63 8.83
C ALA A 14 -8.59 2.83 8.67
N ILE A 15 -8.57 1.57 9.10
CA ILE A 15 -7.40 0.69 8.92
C ILE A 15 -7.15 0.38 7.44
N ALA A 16 -8.21 0.08 6.68
CA ALA A 16 -8.09 -0.16 5.24
C ALA A 16 -7.55 1.08 4.51
N ALA A 17 -7.99 2.28 4.88
CA ALA A 17 -7.49 3.54 4.35
C ALA A 17 -6.01 3.77 4.69
N ALA A 18 -5.59 3.47 5.93
CA ALA A 18 -4.20 3.59 6.35
C ALA A 18 -3.27 2.64 5.57
N PHE A 19 -3.67 1.38 5.39
CA PHE A 19 -2.90 0.43 4.57
C PHE A 19 -2.88 0.82 3.09
N GLY A 20 -3.99 1.31 2.55
CA GLY A 20 -4.06 1.84 1.17
C GLY A 20 -3.12 3.03 0.96
N PHE A 21 -3.01 3.91 1.96
CA PHE A 21 -2.08 5.04 1.92
C PHE A 21 -0.61 4.60 1.95
N ILE A 22 -0.26 3.60 2.76
CA ILE A 22 1.11 3.03 2.81
C ILE A 22 1.49 2.43 1.45
N ILE A 23 0.60 1.68 0.81
CA ILE A 23 0.82 1.13 -0.53
C ILE A 23 1.09 2.28 -1.53
N ALA A 24 0.30 3.35 -1.48
CA ALA A 24 0.49 4.50 -2.36
C ALA A 24 1.86 5.17 -2.17
N LEU A 25 2.33 5.32 -0.93
CA LEU A 25 3.66 5.88 -0.64
C LEU A 25 4.79 5.01 -1.21
N ILE A 26 4.71 3.69 -1.01
CA ILE A 26 5.73 2.76 -1.53
C ILE A 26 5.80 2.83 -3.05
N TRP A 27 4.65 2.84 -3.74
CA TRP A 27 4.62 2.95 -5.19
C TRP A 27 5.11 4.31 -5.69
N LYS A 28 4.83 5.40 -4.98
CA LYS A 28 5.37 6.73 -5.29
C LYS A 28 6.90 6.71 -5.28
N ASP A 29 7.53 6.11 -4.28
CA ASP A 29 9.00 6.05 -4.18
C ASP A 29 9.62 5.23 -5.33
N ILE A 30 8.96 4.16 -5.76
CA ILE A 30 9.40 3.35 -6.92
C ILE A 30 9.23 4.12 -8.23
N ILE A 31 8.10 4.81 -8.42
CA ILE A 31 7.85 5.59 -9.63
C ILE A 31 8.89 6.71 -9.75
N VAL A 32 9.20 7.41 -8.65
CA VAL A 32 10.27 8.42 -8.62
C VAL A 32 11.63 7.77 -8.92
N GLY A 33 11.92 6.61 -8.35
CA GLY A 33 13.13 5.84 -8.65
C GLY A 33 13.25 5.44 -10.12
N LEU A 34 12.16 4.99 -10.75
CA LEU A 34 12.10 4.61 -12.16
C LEU A 34 12.20 5.82 -13.09
N MET A 35 11.53 6.93 -12.78
CA MET A 35 11.66 8.18 -13.54
C MET A 35 13.11 8.67 -13.57
N ASN A 36 13.84 8.51 -12.46
CA ASN A 36 15.27 8.84 -12.38
C ASN A 36 16.18 7.89 -13.18
N MET A 37 15.69 6.75 -13.67
CA MET A 37 16.42 5.84 -14.57
C MET A 37 16.19 6.13 -16.06
N THR A 38 15.16 6.92 -16.39
CA THR A 38 14.95 7.41 -17.76
C THR A 38 15.91 8.57 -18.05
N PRO A 39 16.32 8.83 -19.31
CA PRO A 39 17.32 9.86 -19.63
C PRO A 39 16.91 11.29 -19.26
N PHE A 40 15.67 11.51 -18.78
CA PHE A 40 15.21 12.78 -18.23
C PHE A 40 15.59 12.86 -16.73
N LYS A 41 16.87 13.14 -16.47
CA LYS A 41 17.45 13.18 -15.12
C LYS A 41 16.85 14.28 -14.24
N VAL A 42 16.37 13.89 -13.06
CA VAL A 42 16.48 14.68 -11.83
C VAL A 42 17.27 13.87 -10.80
N THR A 43 18.59 13.83 -10.99
CA THR A 43 19.63 13.44 -10.00
C THR A 43 19.79 11.92 -9.68
N ALA A 44 21.05 11.46 -9.74
CA ALA A 44 21.62 10.08 -9.72
C ALA A 44 21.35 9.20 -8.45
N PRO A 45 21.67 7.86 -8.40
CA PRO A 45 22.55 7.06 -9.27
C PRO A 45 21.94 5.83 -9.96
N THR A 46 22.70 5.43 -10.97
CA THR A 46 22.58 4.32 -11.92
C THR A 46 22.74 2.96 -11.24
N ASP A 47 21.68 2.15 -11.22
CA ASP A 47 21.78 0.68 -11.19
C ASP A 47 20.42 0.11 -11.60
N MET A 48 20.28 -0.33 -12.85
CA MET A 48 19.05 -0.97 -13.35
C MET A 48 18.59 -2.14 -12.46
N THR A 49 19.54 -2.77 -11.77
CA THR A 49 19.37 -3.83 -10.79
C THR A 49 18.66 -3.37 -9.51
N SER A 50 18.89 -2.14 -9.02
CA SER A 50 18.30 -1.65 -7.78
C SER A 50 16.82 -1.24 -7.95
N ALA A 51 16.42 -0.77 -9.14
CA ALA A 51 15.00 -0.56 -9.44
C ALA A 51 14.22 -1.87 -9.57
N ALA A 52 14.81 -2.90 -10.18
CA ALA A 52 14.16 -4.21 -10.29
C ALA A 52 13.87 -4.81 -8.90
N ILE A 53 14.83 -4.69 -7.96
CA ILE A 53 14.67 -5.15 -6.58
C ILE A 53 13.61 -4.31 -5.84
N ALA A 54 13.54 -3.00 -6.06
CA ALA A 54 12.53 -2.12 -5.48
C ALA A 54 11.11 -2.43 -5.97
N VAL A 55 10.94 -2.78 -7.23
CA VAL A 55 9.64 -3.20 -7.78
C VAL A 55 9.19 -4.54 -7.18
N ILE A 56 10.10 -5.52 -7.07
CA ILE A 56 9.78 -6.83 -6.50
C ILE A 56 9.40 -6.70 -5.01
N SER A 57 10.17 -5.93 -4.23
CA SER A 57 9.88 -5.74 -2.80
C SER A 57 8.53 -5.05 -2.59
N ALA A 58 8.17 -4.10 -3.45
CA ALA A 58 6.88 -3.43 -3.39
C ALA A 58 5.70 -4.33 -3.74
N ILE A 59 5.86 -5.24 -4.71
CA ILE A 59 4.84 -6.24 -5.00
C ILE A 59 4.61 -7.12 -3.75
N VAL A 60 5.68 -7.57 -3.10
CA VAL A 60 5.60 -8.37 -1.87
C VAL A 60 4.89 -7.59 -0.75
N ILE A 61 5.26 -6.32 -0.53
CA ILE A 61 4.60 -5.48 0.49
C ILE A 61 3.13 -5.25 0.13
N THR A 62 2.80 -5.03 -1.14
CA THR A 62 1.41 -4.85 -1.59
C THR A 62 0.59 -6.10 -1.28
N VAL A 63 1.12 -7.30 -1.53
CA VAL A 63 0.45 -8.56 -1.19
C VAL A 63 0.22 -8.67 0.33
N ILE A 64 1.23 -8.36 1.15
CA ILE A 64 1.11 -8.40 2.61
C ILE A 64 0.06 -7.40 3.12
N CYS A 65 0.09 -6.16 2.62
CA CYS A 65 -0.88 -5.14 2.98
C CYS A 65 -2.30 -5.51 2.56
N VAL A 66 -2.49 -6.06 1.35
CA VAL A 66 -3.80 -6.53 0.87
C VAL A 66 -4.32 -7.68 1.75
N LEU A 67 -3.47 -8.65 2.12
CA LEU A 67 -3.87 -9.72 3.03
C LEU A 67 -4.24 -9.18 4.42
N GLY A 68 -3.50 -8.19 4.92
CA GLY A 68 -3.82 -7.50 6.18
C GLY A 68 -5.17 -6.79 6.14
N ILE A 69 -5.45 -6.05 5.05
CA ILE A 69 -6.76 -5.41 4.82
C ILE A 69 -7.86 -6.48 4.79
N VAL A 70 -7.70 -7.54 4.00
CA VAL A 70 -8.73 -8.60 3.87
C VAL A 70 -9.02 -9.25 5.23
N TYR A 71 -8.00 -9.56 6.02
CA TYR A 71 -8.17 -10.18 7.33
C TYR A 71 -8.92 -9.25 8.30
N ILE A 72 -8.56 -7.97 8.34
CA ILE A 72 -9.17 -6.97 9.21
C ILE A 72 -10.58 -6.59 8.72
N SER A 73 -10.79 -6.48 7.41
CA SER A 73 -12.11 -6.23 6.81
C SER A 73 -13.09 -7.38 7.04
N LYS A 74 -12.61 -8.63 7.08
CA LYS A 74 -13.42 -9.79 7.49
C LYS A 74 -13.81 -9.72 8.98
N TRP A 75 -12.91 -9.27 9.86
CA TRP A 75 -13.22 -9.11 11.30
C TRP A 75 -14.11 -7.90 11.60
N GLY A 76 -13.96 -6.81 10.83
CA GLY A 76 -14.74 -5.58 10.96
C GLY A 76 -16.17 -5.63 10.43
N GLY A 77 -16.59 -6.76 9.82
CA GLY A 77 -17.94 -6.91 9.27
C GLY A 77 -18.17 -6.18 7.93
N VAL A 78 -17.11 -5.75 7.25
CA VAL A 78 -17.20 -5.01 5.97
C VAL A 78 -17.62 -5.92 4.79
N GLY A 79 -17.88 -7.20 5.06
CA GLY A 79 -18.34 -8.20 4.08
C GLY A 79 -19.71 -8.83 4.38
N GLN A 80 -20.53 -8.25 5.28
CA GLN A 80 -21.94 -8.68 5.43
C GLN A 80 -22.88 -7.53 5.03
N LYS A 81 -23.12 -7.42 3.73
CA LYS A 81 -24.40 -6.98 3.18
C LYS A 81 -24.81 -7.95 2.10
#